data_AF-A0A448YZC3-F1
#
_entry.id   AF-A0A448YZC3-F1
#
_cell.length_a   1.000
_cell.length_b   1.000
_cell.length_c   1.000
_cell.angle_alpha   90.00
_cell.angle_beta   90.00
_cell.angle_gamma   90.00
#
_symmetry.space_group_name_H-M   'P 1'
#
loop_
_entity.id
_entity.type
_entity.pdbx_description
1 polymer ?
#
loop_
_entity_poly.entity_id
_entity_poly.type
_entity_poly.pdbx_seq_one_letter_code
_entity_poly.pdbx_strand_id
1 'polypeptide(L)'
;MVGSNRGAKVFRAHLDDVENLSYGKGAKKQRGTGSRFTCHRLNREERQIFDRAKRDGYLAVRGNGYRKERKGSPVWNTHRQRCDALKEPCVVVEKRSDSDRVVVDLSTLRVPDDAKLVEFLLEEVFKPNYPEFFEAILLAGMSRLGGDRKGGQSSCEESDGHEGSVSLPKADNTTHRPIDWETVATKPIWGVDERLIAVSCDRDTAKSIARDVLGRCGSVRFAMLLADAENTPVEITTENIPAEGDPTPTVVSTQREEEWLEVPTETMLCGVGCDDKKQRRRIPESLGKTSCNHADQINATESVDTDCIDWNDI
;
A
#
# COMPACT_ATOMS: atom_id res chain seq x y z
N MET A 1 -41.18 6.65 -6.09
CA MET A 1 -40.29 7.61 -5.41
C MET A 1 -38.90 7.00 -5.43
N VAL A 2 -37.99 7.50 -6.27
CA VAL A 2 -36.60 7.05 -6.29
C VAL A 2 -35.96 7.58 -5.01
N GLY A 3 -35.74 6.71 -4.02
CA GLY A 3 -35.07 7.08 -2.79
C GLY A 3 -33.70 7.64 -3.16
N SER A 4 -33.44 8.89 -2.82
CA SER A 4 -32.12 9.51 -3.02
C SER A 4 -31.13 8.68 -2.21
N ASN A 5 -30.41 7.80 -2.90
CA ASN A 5 -29.41 6.91 -2.33
C ASN A 5 -28.29 7.84 -1.85
N ARG A 6 -28.32 8.23 -0.58
CA ARG A 6 -27.24 9.02 0.02
C ARG A 6 -26.00 8.17 -0.16
N GLY A 7 -25.14 8.57 -1.11
CA GLY A 7 -24.00 7.77 -1.56
C GLY A 7 -23.29 7.19 -0.35
N ALA A 8 -23.25 5.85 -0.27
CA ALA A 8 -22.64 5.18 0.86
C ALA A 8 -21.22 5.71 1.01
N LYS A 9 -20.90 6.23 2.21
CA LYS A 9 -19.59 6.82 2.48
C LYS A 9 -18.53 5.75 2.29
N VAL A 10 -17.69 5.91 1.28
CA VAL A 10 -16.58 5.01 0.98
C VAL A 10 -15.66 4.92 2.21
N PHE A 11 -15.40 3.69 2.68
CA PHE A 11 -14.51 3.43 3.79
C PHE A 11 -13.09 3.84 3.41
N ARG A 12 -12.46 4.75 4.16
CA ARG A 12 -11.03 5.06 4.05
C ARG A 12 -10.40 5.14 5.43
N ALA A 13 -9.17 4.69 5.55
CA ALA A 13 -8.40 4.83 6.78
C ALA A 13 -8.10 6.31 7.06
N HIS A 14 -8.07 6.71 8.33
CA HIS A 14 -7.52 8.01 8.70
C HIS A 14 -5.99 7.94 8.73
N LEU A 15 -5.28 9.01 8.32
CA LEU A 15 -3.81 9.05 8.31
C LEU A 15 -3.19 8.69 9.67
N ASP A 16 -3.68 9.28 10.76
CA ASP A 16 -3.26 8.92 12.12
C ASP A 16 -3.42 7.42 12.44
N ASP A 17 -4.46 6.77 11.92
CA ASP A 17 -4.67 5.33 12.14
C ASP A 17 -3.64 4.51 11.35
N VAL A 18 -3.31 4.92 10.12
CA VAL A 18 -2.24 4.29 9.33
C VAL A 18 -0.89 4.43 10.04
N GLU A 19 -0.58 5.63 10.55
CA GLU A 19 0.66 5.89 11.28
C GLU A 19 0.72 5.08 12.58
N ASN A 20 -0.38 5.01 13.35
CA ASN A 20 -0.47 4.17 14.54
C ASN A 20 -0.25 2.68 14.21
N LEU A 21 -0.92 2.17 13.16
CA LEU A 21 -0.77 0.79 12.71
C LEU A 21 0.67 0.47 12.31
N SER A 22 1.37 1.42 11.67
CA SER A 22 2.78 1.28 11.30
C SER A 22 3.69 1.06 12.52
N TYR A 23 3.33 1.62 13.68
CA TYR A 23 4.02 1.41 14.95
C TYR A 23 3.54 0.16 15.71
N GLY A 24 2.58 -0.59 15.18
CA GLY A 24 1.93 -1.70 15.87
C GLY A 24 0.94 -1.26 16.96
N LYS A 25 0.48 0.00 16.91
CA LYS A 25 -0.58 0.52 17.77
C LYS A 25 -1.92 0.30 17.08
N GLY A 26 -2.99 0.11 17.85
CA GLY A 26 -4.34 0.00 17.30
C GLY A 26 -4.81 1.31 16.65
N ALA A 27 -5.68 1.19 15.64
CA ALA A 27 -6.41 2.32 15.08
C ALA A 27 -7.32 2.95 16.16
N LYS A 28 -7.35 4.27 16.24
CA LYS A 28 -8.09 5.03 17.25
C LYS A 28 -9.40 5.59 16.71
N LYS A 29 -9.41 6.03 15.46
CA LYS A 29 -10.55 6.76 14.88
C LYS A 29 -11.55 5.83 14.22
N GLN A 30 -11.05 4.81 13.51
CA GLN A 30 -11.90 3.93 12.71
C GLN A 30 -11.58 2.47 12.97
N ARG A 31 -12.57 1.75 13.54
CA ARG A 31 -12.50 0.30 13.73
C ARG A 31 -12.49 -0.40 12.37
N GLY A 32 -11.75 -1.50 12.26
CA GLY A 32 -11.63 -2.28 11.01
C GLY A 32 -10.53 -1.80 10.07
N THR A 33 -9.84 -0.69 10.37
CA THR A 33 -8.71 -0.20 9.58
C THR A 33 -7.55 -1.19 9.55
N GLY A 34 -7.24 -1.82 10.68
CA GLY A 34 -6.21 -2.87 10.78
C GLY A 34 -6.81 -4.27 10.76
N SER A 35 -6.06 -5.23 10.21
CA SER A 35 -6.37 -6.67 10.27
C SER A 35 -5.36 -7.42 11.12
N ARG A 36 -5.80 -8.54 11.71
CA ARG A 36 -4.90 -9.52 12.36
C ARG A 36 -4.20 -10.41 11.33
N PHE A 37 -4.79 -10.54 10.14
CA PHE A 37 -4.31 -11.38 9.05
C PHE A 37 -3.40 -10.62 8.08
N THR A 38 -3.38 -9.29 8.16
CA THR A 38 -2.54 -8.43 7.33
C THR A 38 -1.54 -7.71 8.23
N CYS A 39 -0.25 -7.93 7.98
CA CYS A 39 0.80 -7.28 8.76
C CYS A 39 0.96 -5.81 8.35
N HIS A 40 0.84 -4.91 9.32
CA HIS A 40 1.03 -3.46 9.15
C HIS A 40 2.17 -2.89 10.02
N ARG A 41 2.60 -3.61 11.07
CA ARG A 41 3.65 -3.14 11.96
C ARG A 41 5.00 -3.17 11.27
N LEU A 42 5.68 -2.03 11.20
CA LEU A 42 6.99 -1.90 10.58
C LEU A 42 8.11 -2.15 11.60
N ASN A 43 9.21 -2.75 11.15
CA ASN A 43 10.48 -2.79 11.89
C ASN A 43 11.29 -1.51 11.64
N ARG A 44 12.49 -1.40 12.21
CA ARG A 44 13.33 -0.19 12.10
C ARG A 44 13.74 0.13 10.65
N GLU A 45 14.10 -0.88 9.86
CA GLU A 45 14.55 -0.70 8.47
C GLU A 45 13.39 -0.34 7.54
N GLU A 46 12.29 -1.10 7.61
CA GLU A 46 11.07 -0.81 6.87
C GLU A 46 10.51 0.56 7.20
N ARG A 47 10.69 0.99 8.46
CA ARG A 47 10.30 2.32 8.89
C ARG A 47 11.11 3.41 8.17
N GLN A 48 12.41 3.24 8.02
CA GLN A 48 13.24 4.17 7.25
C GLN A 48 12.82 4.22 5.78
N ILE A 49 12.51 3.07 5.19
CA ILE A 49 12.00 2.97 3.82
C ILE A 49 10.65 3.68 3.70
N PHE A 50 9.74 3.46 4.64
CA PHE A 50 8.43 4.09 4.67
C PHE A 50 8.52 5.61 4.88
N ASP A 51 9.38 6.07 5.79
CA ASP A 51 9.59 7.50 6.03
C ASP A 51 10.21 8.18 4.80
N ARG A 52 11.08 7.49 4.05
CA ARG A 52 11.57 7.95 2.74
C ARG A 52 10.44 8.02 1.72
N ALA A 53 9.63 6.97 1.60
CA ALA A 53 8.48 6.94 0.69
C ALA A 53 7.47 8.06 0.95
N LYS A 54 7.28 8.47 2.22
CA LYS A 54 6.43 9.61 2.58
C LYS A 54 6.95 10.94 2.01
N ARG A 55 8.27 11.11 1.90
CA ARG A 55 8.91 12.31 1.36
C ARG A 55 8.91 12.28 -0.17
N ASP A 56 9.22 11.12 -0.75
CA ASP A 56 9.44 10.97 -2.19
C ASP A 56 8.11 10.77 -2.96
N GLY A 57 7.06 10.34 -2.27
CA GLY A 57 5.73 10.07 -2.84
C GLY A 57 5.56 8.65 -3.42
N TYR A 58 6.66 7.90 -3.60
CA TYR A 58 6.64 6.50 -4.06
C TYR A 58 7.45 5.60 -3.12
N LEU A 59 7.13 4.31 -3.11
CA LEU A 59 7.83 3.32 -2.31
C LEU A 59 8.88 2.57 -3.13
N ALA A 60 10.14 2.60 -2.70
CA ALA A 60 11.21 1.80 -3.31
C ALA A 60 11.57 0.61 -2.41
N VAL A 61 11.34 -0.63 -2.87
CA VAL A 61 11.57 -1.86 -2.10
C VAL A 61 12.44 -2.84 -2.89
N ARG A 62 13.15 -3.74 -2.19
CA ARG A 62 13.87 -4.85 -2.84
C ARG A 62 12.89 -6.00 -3.11
N GLY A 63 12.94 -6.56 -4.31
CA GLY A 63 11.97 -7.53 -4.79
C GLY A 63 10.54 -6.98 -4.71
N ASN A 64 9.58 -7.85 -4.39
CA ASN A 64 8.20 -7.48 -4.10
C ASN A 64 7.96 -7.05 -2.64
N GLY A 65 9.03 -6.84 -1.86
CA GLY A 65 8.97 -6.54 -0.43
C GLY A 65 8.37 -7.65 0.45
N TYR A 66 8.15 -8.86 -0.08
CA TYR A 66 7.60 -9.99 0.68
C TYR A 66 8.63 -10.51 1.68
N ARG A 67 8.17 -10.74 2.91
CA ARG A 67 8.96 -11.33 4.00
C ARG A 67 8.33 -12.64 4.43
N LYS A 68 9.09 -13.75 4.28
CA LYS A 68 8.64 -15.10 4.62
C LYS A 68 8.28 -15.22 6.10
N GLU A 69 9.03 -14.55 6.96
CA GLU A 69 8.87 -14.56 8.41
C GLU A 69 7.65 -13.77 8.90
N ARG A 70 7.09 -12.86 8.09
CA ARG A 70 5.94 -12.02 8.48
C ARG A 70 4.70 -12.18 7.59
N LYS A 71 4.67 -13.20 6.73
CA LYS A 71 3.53 -13.52 5.85
C LYS A 71 3.00 -12.28 5.10
N GLY A 72 3.83 -11.68 4.26
CA GLY A 72 3.42 -10.56 3.40
C GLY A 72 4.47 -9.46 3.29
N SER A 73 4.06 -8.30 2.76
CA SER A 73 4.90 -7.09 2.67
C SER A 73 4.32 -5.95 3.52
N PRO A 74 4.74 -5.80 4.78
CA PRO A 74 4.09 -4.83 5.67
C PRO A 74 4.36 -3.38 5.29
N VAL A 75 5.52 -3.10 4.72
CA VAL A 75 5.86 -1.77 4.18
C VAL A 75 4.97 -1.39 3.00
N TRP A 76 4.73 -2.33 2.08
CA TRP A 76 3.80 -2.13 0.96
C TRP A 76 2.39 -1.93 1.49
N ASN A 77 1.90 -2.82 2.34
CA ASN A 77 0.54 -2.73 2.90
C ASN A 77 0.29 -1.38 3.57
N THR A 78 1.26 -0.91 4.37
CA THR A 78 1.17 0.38 5.08
C THR A 78 1.24 1.56 4.11
N HIS A 79 2.10 1.49 3.09
CA HIS A 79 2.19 2.53 2.06
C HIS A 79 0.91 2.62 1.22
N ARG A 80 0.40 1.49 0.72
CA ARG A 80 -0.88 1.42 -0.01
C ARG A 80 -2.04 1.97 0.83
N GLN A 81 -2.07 1.67 2.13
CA GLN A 81 -3.07 2.23 3.05
C GLN A 81 -2.92 3.74 3.28
N ARG A 82 -1.70 4.27 3.28
CA ARG A 82 -1.46 5.71 3.33
C ARG A 82 -1.96 6.39 2.05
N CYS A 83 -1.64 5.84 0.87
CA CYS A 83 -2.11 6.37 -0.42
C CYS A 83 -3.65 6.36 -0.50
N ASP A 84 -4.30 5.28 -0.04
CA ASP A 84 -5.76 5.21 0.08
C ASP A 84 -6.36 6.29 0.99
N ALA A 85 -5.69 6.57 2.12
CA ALA A 85 -6.10 7.65 3.03
C ALA A 85 -5.92 9.06 2.41
N LEU A 86 -4.94 9.23 1.52
CA LEU A 86 -4.66 10.48 0.80
C LEU A 86 -5.47 10.63 -0.50
N LYS A 87 -6.14 9.57 -0.97
CA LYS A 87 -6.72 9.49 -2.32
C LYS A 87 -5.68 9.71 -3.43
N GLU A 88 -4.50 9.15 -3.26
CA GLU A 88 -3.41 9.21 -4.23
C GLU A 88 -3.15 7.82 -4.82
N PRO A 89 -2.69 7.70 -6.08
CA PRO A 89 -2.26 6.41 -6.62
C PRO A 89 -1.07 5.88 -5.81
N CYS A 90 -1.01 4.56 -5.60
CA CYS A 90 0.12 3.93 -4.93
C CYS A 90 1.18 3.53 -5.95
N VAL A 91 2.31 4.23 -5.96
CA VAL A 91 3.43 3.96 -6.87
C VAL A 91 4.54 3.22 -6.12
N VAL A 92 4.92 2.05 -6.63
CA VAL A 92 5.95 1.18 -6.05
C VAL A 92 7.02 0.85 -7.09
N VAL A 93 8.28 1.00 -6.71
CA VAL A 93 9.45 0.57 -7.47
C VAL A 93 10.03 -0.68 -6.79
N GLU A 94 9.82 -1.84 -7.42
CA GLU A 94 10.40 -3.11 -7.06
C GLU A 94 11.80 -3.23 -7.65
N LYS A 95 12.83 -3.18 -6.80
CA LYS A 95 14.23 -3.33 -7.20
C LYS A 95 14.58 -4.81 -7.36
N ARG A 96 14.95 -5.25 -8.56
CA ARG A 96 15.41 -6.63 -8.80
C ARG A 96 16.87 -6.64 -9.21
N SER A 97 17.42 -7.83 -9.40
CA SER A 97 18.83 -8.00 -9.82
C SER A 97 19.04 -7.69 -11.29
N ASP A 98 18.04 -7.99 -12.12
CA ASP A 98 18.07 -7.94 -13.58
C ASP A 98 17.40 -6.67 -14.12
N SER A 99 16.22 -6.34 -13.62
CA SER A 99 15.45 -5.17 -14.03
C SER A 99 14.55 -4.68 -12.89
N ASP A 100 14.42 -3.37 -12.74
CA ASP A 100 13.51 -2.80 -11.75
C ASP A 100 12.09 -2.77 -12.36
N ARG A 101 11.08 -2.98 -11.52
CA ARG A 101 9.67 -2.97 -11.94
C ARG A 101 8.93 -1.83 -11.27
N VAL A 102 8.25 -1.01 -12.06
CA VAL A 102 7.36 0.04 -11.56
C VAL A 102 5.94 -0.50 -11.58
N VAL A 103 5.25 -0.38 -10.45
CA VAL A 103 3.87 -0.78 -10.25
C VAL A 103 3.07 0.44 -9.82
N VAL A 104 2.06 0.80 -10.60
CA VAL A 104 1.12 1.89 -10.31
C VAL A 104 -0.23 1.26 -9.98
N ASP A 105 -0.62 1.34 -8.71
CA ASP A 105 -1.91 0.84 -8.22
C ASP A 105 -2.94 1.97 -8.11
N LEU A 106 -3.99 1.88 -8.93
CA LEU A 106 -5.10 2.84 -8.98
C LEU A 106 -6.25 2.46 -8.03
N SER A 107 -6.21 1.32 -7.35
CA SER A 107 -7.28 0.88 -6.44
C SER A 107 -7.45 1.83 -5.24
N THR A 108 -6.38 2.52 -4.82
CA THR A 108 -6.38 3.51 -3.74
C THR A 108 -7.22 4.75 -4.06
N LEU A 109 -7.54 4.99 -5.33
CA LEU A 109 -8.42 6.10 -5.73
C LEU A 109 -9.88 5.79 -5.47
N ARG A 110 -10.27 4.51 -5.35
CA ARG A 110 -11.65 4.03 -5.14
C ARG A 110 -12.67 4.68 -6.08
N VAL A 111 -12.35 4.68 -7.36
CA VAL A 111 -13.26 5.11 -8.43
C VAL A 111 -14.03 3.90 -9.00
N PRO A 112 -15.33 4.07 -9.34
CA PRO A 112 -16.13 3.01 -9.98
C PRO A 112 -15.62 2.62 -11.36
N ASP A 113 -14.97 3.55 -12.06
CA ASP A 113 -14.34 3.36 -13.37
C ASP A 113 -13.01 4.12 -13.39
N ASP A 114 -11.90 3.41 -13.60
CA ASP A 114 -10.56 3.96 -13.73
C ASP A 114 -10.06 4.01 -15.18
N ALA A 115 -10.88 3.65 -16.18
CA ALA A 115 -10.47 3.60 -17.58
C ALA A 115 -9.90 4.95 -18.07
N LYS A 116 -10.58 6.06 -17.74
CA LYS A 116 -10.13 7.41 -18.09
C LYS A 116 -8.81 7.81 -17.42
N LEU A 117 -8.56 7.28 -16.22
CA LEU A 117 -7.31 7.54 -15.48
C LEU A 117 -6.15 6.74 -16.09
N VAL A 118 -6.42 5.49 -16.47
CA VAL A 118 -5.47 4.66 -17.22
C VAL A 118 -5.14 5.32 -18.56
N GLU A 119 -6.14 5.69 -19.35
CA GLU A 119 -5.96 6.38 -20.63
C GLU A 119 -5.14 7.67 -20.47
N PHE A 120 -5.46 8.48 -19.45
CA PHE A 120 -4.69 9.67 -19.13
C PHE A 120 -3.22 9.36 -18.85
N LEU A 121 -2.92 8.36 -18.02
CA LEU A 121 -1.53 7.98 -17.73
C LEU A 121 -0.82 7.49 -18.99
N LEU A 122 -1.50 6.70 -19.82
CA LEU A 122 -0.92 6.19 -21.05
C LEU A 122 -0.60 7.32 -22.04
N GLU A 123 -1.52 8.25 -22.25
CA GLU A 123 -1.36 9.33 -23.23
C GLU A 123 -0.44 10.47 -22.72
N GLU A 124 -0.46 10.80 -21.43
CA GLU A 124 0.24 11.98 -20.90
C GLU A 124 1.57 11.66 -20.21
N VAL A 125 1.79 10.41 -19.80
CA VAL A 125 3.04 9.96 -19.19
C VAL A 125 3.76 9.00 -20.13
N PHE A 126 3.16 7.85 -20.45
CA PHE A 126 3.88 6.77 -21.13
C PHE A 126 4.17 7.09 -22.60
N LYS A 127 3.18 7.54 -23.36
CA LYS A 127 3.35 7.82 -24.79
C LYS A 127 4.43 8.87 -25.12
N PRO A 128 4.49 10.05 -24.46
CA PRO A 128 5.51 11.05 -24.79
C PRO A 128 6.90 10.72 -24.23
N ASN A 129 6.98 10.12 -23.05
CA ASN A 129 8.25 9.96 -22.34
C ASN A 129 8.84 8.54 -22.49
N TYR A 130 8.00 7.53 -22.75
CA TYR A 130 8.34 6.11 -22.71
C TYR A 130 7.58 5.27 -23.76
N PRO A 131 7.69 5.60 -25.06
CA PRO A 131 6.89 4.98 -26.12
C PRO A 131 7.02 3.45 -26.19
N GLU A 132 8.18 2.90 -25.84
CA GLU A 132 8.42 1.46 -25.79
C GLU A 132 7.57 0.73 -24.74
N PHE A 133 7.27 1.38 -23.60
CA PHE A 133 6.39 0.80 -22.58
C PHE A 133 4.92 1.01 -22.90
N PHE A 134 4.57 2.12 -23.57
CA PHE A 134 3.20 2.39 -24.01
C PHE A 134 2.65 1.25 -24.88
N GLU A 135 3.41 0.85 -25.91
CA GLU A 135 3.02 -0.25 -26.80
C GLU A 135 2.92 -1.59 -26.04
N ALA A 136 3.89 -1.88 -25.16
CA ALA A 136 3.88 -3.10 -24.36
C ALA A 136 2.66 -3.19 -23.43
N ILE A 137 2.28 -2.07 -22.80
CA ILE A 137 1.09 -1.96 -21.95
C ILE A 137 -0.18 -2.20 -22.77
N LEU A 138 -0.31 -1.57 -23.94
CA LEU A 138 -1.48 -1.75 -24.82
C LEU A 138 -1.62 -3.21 -25.27
N LEU A 139 -0.52 -3.84 -25.71
CA LEU A 139 -0.51 -5.24 -26.16
C LEU A 139 -0.91 -6.20 -25.03
N ALA A 140 -0.40 -5.94 -23.82
CA ALA A 140 -0.71 -6.75 -22.64
C ALA A 140 -2.19 -6.61 -22.20
N GLY A 141 -2.80 -5.44 -22.40
CA GLY A 141 -4.22 -5.21 -22.17
C GLY A 141 -5.11 -5.98 -23.14
N MET A 142 -4.78 -5.98 -24.44
CA MET A 142 -5.59 -6.63 -25.48
C MET A 142 -5.57 -8.17 -25.38
N SER A 143 -4.42 -8.76 -25.03
CA SER A 143 -4.23 -10.22 -25.05
C SER A 143 -5.05 -10.99 -24.01
N ARG A 144 -5.69 -10.30 -23.05
CA ARG A 144 -6.40 -10.92 -21.92
C ARG A 144 -7.92 -10.98 -22.07
N LEU A 145 -8.51 -10.29 -23.05
CA LEU A 145 -9.96 -10.33 -23.31
C LEU A 145 -10.43 -11.64 -24.00
N GLY A 146 -9.50 -12.49 -24.45
CA GLY A 146 -9.82 -13.70 -25.23
C GLY A 146 -9.67 -15.04 -24.50
N GLY A 147 -9.36 -15.06 -23.19
CA GLY A 147 -9.02 -16.31 -22.49
C GLY A 147 -9.66 -16.43 -21.11
N ASP A 148 -10.74 -17.20 -21.03
CA ASP A 148 -11.36 -17.65 -19.78
C ASP A 148 -10.40 -18.57 -19.01
N ARG A 149 -9.45 -17.97 -18.28
CA ARG A 149 -8.47 -18.71 -17.47
C ARG A 149 -9.14 -19.25 -16.22
N LYS A 150 -9.65 -20.49 -16.29
CA LYS A 150 -9.89 -21.30 -15.10
C LYS A 150 -8.59 -21.41 -14.30
N GLY A 151 -8.64 -21.01 -13.03
CA GLY A 151 -7.49 -20.80 -12.17
C GLY A 151 -6.55 -22.00 -12.09
N GLY A 152 -5.38 -21.87 -12.71
CA GLY A 152 -4.21 -22.69 -12.43
C GLY A 152 -3.32 -21.97 -11.45
N GLN A 153 -3.15 -22.53 -10.25
CA GLN A 153 -2.06 -22.14 -9.35
C GLN A 153 -0.74 -22.28 -10.11
N SER A 154 -0.01 -21.18 -10.24
CA SER A 154 1.32 -21.14 -10.83
C SER A 154 2.28 -21.94 -9.95
N SER A 155 2.60 -23.17 -10.36
CA SER A 155 3.76 -23.91 -9.89
C SER A 155 4.98 -23.39 -10.65
N CYS A 156 5.93 -22.85 -9.92
CA CYS A 156 7.24 -22.43 -10.40
C CYS A 156 8.06 -23.67 -10.79
N GLU A 157 8.13 -23.97 -12.09
CA GLU A 157 9.15 -24.86 -12.65
C GLU A 157 10.29 -24.00 -13.21
N GLU A 158 11.49 -24.23 -12.66
CA GLU A 158 12.75 -23.68 -13.15
C GLU A 158 13.04 -24.26 -14.54
N SER A 159 13.29 -23.39 -15.52
CA SER A 159 13.83 -23.78 -16.82
C SER A 159 15.14 -23.04 -17.06
N ASP A 160 16.21 -23.82 -17.14
CA ASP A 160 17.57 -23.36 -17.38
C ASP A 160 17.85 -23.21 -18.89
N GLY A 161 18.43 -22.06 -19.26
CA GLY A 161 19.37 -21.92 -20.36
C GLY A 161 18.80 -21.71 -21.77
N HIS A 162 18.64 -20.43 -22.18
CA HIS A 162 18.85 -20.05 -23.58
C HIS A 162 19.29 -18.59 -23.76
N GLU A 163 20.25 -18.40 -24.65
CA GLU A 163 20.98 -17.16 -24.92
C GLU A 163 20.15 -16.11 -25.68
N GLY A 164 20.29 -14.85 -25.25
CA GLY A 164 20.42 -13.71 -26.16
C GLY A 164 19.21 -13.15 -26.90
N SER A 165 17.97 -13.43 -26.50
CA SER A 165 16.82 -12.65 -27.03
C SER A 165 16.65 -11.38 -26.21
N VAL A 166 16.63 -10.21 -26.88
CA VAL A 166 16.21 -8.95 -26.26
C VAL A 166 14.74 -9.11 -25.93
N SER A 167 14.47 -9.54 -24.70
CA SER A 167 13.12 -9.78 -24.23
C SER A 167 12.38 -8.44 -24.17
N LEU A 168 11.33 -8.31 -24.98
CA LEU A 168 10.43 -7.18 -24.93
C LEU A 168 9.95 -6.97 -23.47
N PRO A 169 9.81 -5.71 -23.02
CA PRO A 169 9.36 -5.43 -21.66
C PRO A 169 8.02 -6.13 -21.42
N LYS A 170 7.99 -7.02 -20.41
CA LYS A 170 6.76 -7.71 -20.02
C LYS A 170 5.91 -6.77 -19.16
N ALA A 171 4.71 -6.46 -19.63
CA ALA A 171 3.70 -5.76 -18.87
C ALA A 171 2.72 -6.77 -18.23
N ASP A 172 2.53 -6.64 -16.92
CA ASP A 172 1.63 -7.48 -16.12
C ASP A 172 0.49 -6.62 -15.58
N ASN A 173 -0.51 -6.37 -16.43
CA ASN A 173 -1.66 -5.57 -16.03
C ASN A 173 -2.79 -6.47 -15.49
N THR A 174 -3.31 -6.14 -14.31
CA THR A 174 -4.49 -6.83 -13.76
C THR A 174 -5.70 -6.54 -14.64
N THR A 175 -6.48 -7.60 -14.88
CA THR A 175 -7.65 -7.68 -15.76
C THR A 175 -8.68 -6.57 -15.53
N HIS A 176 -9.36 -6.12 -16.60
CA HIS A 176 -10.67 -5.45 -16.57
C HIS A 176 -11.75 -6.40 -16.00
N ARG A 177 -11.59 -6.82 -14.74
CA ARG A 177 -12.70 -7.41 -13.99
C ARG A 177 -13.65 -6.26 -13.68
N PRO A 178 -14.97 -6.46 -13.83
CA PRO A 178 -15.94 -5.51 -13.30
C PRO A 178 -15.57 -5.16 -11.86
N ILE A 179 -15.54 -3.87 -11.56
CA ILE A 179 -15.16 -3.40 -10.24
C ILE A 179 -16.29 -3.77 -9.28
N ASP A 180 -16.00 -4.64 -8.30
CA ASP A 180 -16.91 -4.93 -7.20
C ASP A 180 -16.99 -3.69 -6.30
N TRP A 181 -17.92 -2.80 -6.66
CA TRP A 181 -18.11 -1.52 -5.98
C TRP A 181 -18.53 -1.70 -4.52
N GLU A 182 -19.23 -2.78 -4.18
CA GLU A 182 -19.58 -3.07 -2.78
C GLU A 182 -18.31 -3.33 -1.97
N THR A 183 -17.41 -4.15 -2.49
CA THR A 183 -16.09 -4.37 -1.87
C THR A 183 -15.27 -3.07 -1.80
N VAL A 184 -15.19 -2.32 -2.90
CA VAL A 184 -14.43 -1.05 -2.96
C VAL A 184 -15.01 0.00 -2.00
N ALA A 185 -16.32 0.05 -1.81
CA ALA A 185 -16.96 1.03 -0.93
C ALA A 185 -16.85 0.64 0.55
N THR A 186 -16.93 -0.65 0.88
CA THR A 186 -17.11 -1.10 2.27
C THR A 186 -15.84 -1.64 2.92
N LYS A 187 -14.92 -2.22 2.15
CA LYS A 187 -13.74 -2.90 2.69
C LYS A 187 -12.54 -1.96 2.84
N PRO A 188 -11.67 -2.21 3.83
CA PRO A 188 -10.36 -1.56 3.88
C PRO A 188 -9.50 -1.95 2.66
N ILE A 189 -8.51 -1.13 2.32
CA ILE A 189 -7.77 -1.25 1.05
C ILE A 189 -7.12 -2.63 0.83
N TRP A 190 -6.71 -3.32 1.90
CA TRP A 190 -6.12 -4.66 1.82
C TRP A 190 -7.12 -5.76 1.46
N GLY A 191 -8.42 -5.46 1.51
CA GLY A 191 -9.49 -6.33 1.03
C GLY A 191 -10.06 -5.90 -0.34
N VAL A 192 -9.44 -4.91 -0.98
CA VAL A 192 -9.80 -4.41 -2.31
C VAL A 192 -8.78 -4.94 -3.32
N ASP A 193 -9.29 -5.47 -4.44
CA ASP A 193 -8.46 -5.98 -5.53
C ASP A 193 -7.57 -4.88 -6.13
N GLU A 194 -6.34 -5.25 -6.48
CA GLU A 194 -5.34 -4.34 -7.01
C GLU A 194 -5.58 -4.07 -8.51
N ARG A 195 -5.47 -2.80 -8.89
CA ARG A 195 -5.66 -2.34 -10.28
C ARG A 195 -4.35 -1.75 -10.76
N LEU A 196 -3.54 -2.58 -11.40
CA LEU A 196 -2.12 -2.33 -11.60
C LEU A 196 -1.81 -2.00 -13.06
N ILE A 197 -1.03 -0.94 -13.25
CA ILE A 197 -0.18 -0.76 -14.43
C ILE A 197 1.23 -1.15 -14.00
N ALA A 198 1.83 -2.14 -14.67
CA ALA A 198 3.16 -2.61 -14.31
C ALA A 198 4.10 -2.65 -15.51
N VAL A 199 5.29 -2.07 -15.35
CA VAL A 199 6.34 -2.02 -16.39
C VAL A 199 7.68 -2.44 -15.80
N SER A 200 8.48 -3.17 -16.58
CA SER A 200 9.84 -3.56 -16.23
C SER A 200 10.83 -2.72 -17.03
N CYS A 201 11.82 -2.14 -16.37
CA CYS A 201 12.75 -1.16 -16.94
C CYS A 201 14.07 -1.13 -16.15
N ASP A 202 15.05 -0.34 -16.60
CA ASP A 202 16.25 -0.09 -15.81
C ASP A 202 15.96 0.81 -14.59
N ARG A 203 16.91 0.88 -13.68
CA ARG A 203 16.75 1.56 -12.38
C ARG A 203 16.49 3.06 -12.47
N ASP A 204 17.12 3.74 -13.42
CA ASP A 204 17.00 5.20 -13.51
C ASP A 204 15.72 5.58 -14.25
N THR A 205 15.35 4.79 -15.25
CA THR A 205 14.02 4.86 -15.89
C THR A 205 12.91 4.58 -14.88
N ALA A 206 13.05 3.56 -14.02
CA ALA A 206 12.04 3.24 -13.01
C ALA A 206 11.73 4.41 -12.06
N LYS A 207 12.78 5.11 -11.60
CA LYS A 207 12.62 6.32 -10.76
C LYS A 207 11.98 7.45 -11.55
N SER A 208 12.35 7.62 -12.81
CA SER A 208 11.82 8.68 -13.68
C SER A 208 10.33 8.46 -13.93
N ILE A 209 9.91 7.24 -14.29
CA ILE A 209 8.50 6.87 -14.44
C ILE A 209 7.73 7.15 -13.15
N ALA A 210 8.26 6.74 -11.99
CA ALA A 210 7.58 6.97 -10.71
C ALA A 210 7.35 8.47 -10.44
N ARG A 211 8.35 9.33 -10.70
CA ARG A 211 8.24 10.78 -10.52
C ARG A 211 7.29 11.41 -11.53
N ASP A 212 7.35 10.99 -12.79
CA ASP A 212 6.48 11.52 -13.86
C ASP A 212 5.01 11.17 -13.61
N VAL A 213 4.73 9.92 -13.20
CA VAL A 213 3.39 9.49 -12.80
C VAL A 213 2.88 10.36 -11.65
N LEU A 214 3.66 10.53 -10.59
CA LEU A 214 3.26 11.36 -9.45
C LEU A 214 3.07 12.84 -9.84
N GLY A 215 3.98 13.38 -10.64
CA GLY A 215 3.93 14.76 -11.13
C GLY A 215 2.67 15.03 -11.97
N ARG A 216 2.27 14.09 -12.83
CA ARG A 216 1.04 14.22 -13.63
C ARG A 216 -0.22 13.96 -12.83
N CYS A 217 -0.20 13.04 -11.88
CA CYS A 217 -1.34 12.80 -10.96
C CYS A 217 -1.60 14.00 -10.03
N GLY A 218 -0.59 14.82 -9.74
CA GLY A 218 -0.77 16.09 -9.03
C GLY A 218 -1.38 17.22 -9.87
N SER A 219 -1.65 17.01 -11.17
CA SER A 219 -2.18 18.04 -12.06
C SER A 219 -3.68 18.29 -11.88
N VAL A 220 -4.14 19.50 -12.21
CA VAL A 220 -5.57 19.88 -12.18
C VAL A 220 -6.40 18.97 -13.08
N ARG A 221 -5.89 18.58 -14.25
CA ARG A 221 -6.59 17.70 -15.18
C ARG A 221 -6.85 16.32 -14.56
N PHE A 222 -5.87 15.76 -13.84
CA PHE A 222 -6.07 14.51 -13.13
C PHE A 222 -7.12 14.65 -12.02
N ALA A 223 -7.08 15.74 -11.24
CA ALA A 223 -8.09 16.02 -10.22
C ALA A 223 -9.50 16.15 -10.80
N MET A 224 -9.65 16.75 -11.99
CA MET A 224 -10.94 16.83 -12.69
C MET A 224 -11.43 15.45 -13.13
N LEU A 225 -10.57 14.63 -13.74
CA LEU A 225 -10.93 13.26 -14.12
C LEU A 225 -11.32 12.41 -12.91
N LEU A 226 -10.63 12.59 -11.79
CA LEU A 226 -10.95 11.91 -10.55
C LEU A 226 -12.32 12.34 -10.01
N ALA A 227 -12.64 13.63 -10.05
CA ALA A 227 -13.95 14.14 -9.66
C ALA A 227 -15.07 13.62 -10.57
N ASP A 228 -14.85 13.56 -11.88
CA ASP A 228 -15.81 13.00 -12.83
C ASP A 228 -16.04 11.50 -12.59
N ALA A 229 -14.96 10.76 -12.31
CA ALA A 229 -15.03 9.34 -11.99
C ALA A 229 -15.78 9.10 -10.65
N GLU A 230 -15.55 9.93 -9.63
CA GLU A 230 -16.29 9.86 -8.35
C GLU A 230 -17.79 10.16 -8.51
N ASN A 231 -18.19 10.97 -9.51
CA ASN A 231 -19.58 11.35 -9.76
C ASN A 231 -20.31 10.44 -10.75
N THR A 232 -19.63 9.45 -11.34
CA THR A 232 -20.26 8.55 -12.30
C THR A 232 -21.30 7.70 -11.55
N PRO A 233 -22.61 7.82 -11.88
CA PRO A 233 -23.64 7.07 -11.19
C PRO A 233 -23.39 5.58 -11.40
N VAL A 234 -23.18 4.86 -10.30
CA VAL A 234 -23.07 3.41 -10.33
C VAL A 234 -24.48 2.88 -10.58
N GLU A 235 -24.75 2.45 -11.82
CA GLU A 235 -25.96 1.73 -12.14
C GLU A 235 -25.90 0.37 -11.43
N ILE A 236 -26.45 0.32 -10.22
CA ILE A 236 -26.64 -0.95 -9.51
C ILE A 236 -27.76 -1.66 -10.27
N THR A 237 -27.39 -2.51 -11.22
CA THR A 237 -28.32 -3.42 -11.89
C THR A 237 -28.89 -4.36 -10.84
N THR A 238 -30.11 -4.08 -10.38
CA THR A 238 -30.85 -4.90 -9.40
C THR A 238 -31.29 -6.26 -9.95
N GLU A 239 -30.86 -6.63 -11.15
CA GLU A 239 -31.33 -7.82 -11.88
C GLU A 239 -30.88 -9.16 -11.26
N ASN A 240 -30.01 -9.15 -10.25
CA ASN A 240 -29.56 -10.34 -9.55
C ASN A 240 -30.02 -10.44 -8.09
N ILE A 241 -31.07 -9.73 -7.68
CA ILE A 241 -31.77 -10.11 -6.44
C ILE A 241 -32.55 -11.39 -6.78
N PRO A 242 -32.13 -12.57 -6.29
CA PRO A 242 -32.92 -13.78 -6.50
C PRO A 242 -34.32 -13.49 -5.96
N ALA A 243 -35.34 -13.64 -6.81
CA ALA A 243 -36.72 -13.42 -6.42
C ALA A 243 -36.99 -14.19 -5.12
N GLU A 244 -37.42 -13.46 -4.08
CA GLU A 244 -37.86 -14.06 -2.82
C GLU A 244 -38.94 -15.09 -3.12
N GLY A 245 -38.55 -16.36 -3.07
CA GLY A 245 -39.39 -17.49 -3.44
C GLY A 245 -38.97 -18.73 -2.69
N ASP A 246 -39.15 -18.73 -1.36
CA ASP A 246 -40.02 -19.70 -0.68
C ASP A 246 -40.03 -19.44 0.85
N PRO A 247 -41.20 -19.20 1.47
CA PRO A 247 -41.32 -19.12 2.92
C PRO A 247 -41.46 -20.52 3.54
N THR A 248 -40.43 -21.06 4.20
CA THR A 248 -40.57 -22.19 5.15
C THR A 248 -39.43 -22.21 6.20
N PRO A 249 -39.60 -22.87 7.36
CA PRO A 249 -40.71 -22.81 8.31
C PRO A 249 -40.23 -22.40 9.72
N THR A 250 -41.22 -21.97 10.53
CA THR A 250 -41.26 -21.82 12.00
C THR A 250 -40.05 -22.33 12.81
N VAL A 251 -39.28 -21.39 13.36
CA VAL A 251 -38.29 -21.66 14.42
C VAL A 251 -39.03 -21.82 15.76
N VAL A 252 -38.99 -23.03 16.30
CA VAL A 252 -39.41 -23.33 17.68
C VAL A 252 -38.45 -22.62 18.64
N SER A 253 -39.01 -21.74 19.47
CA SER A 253 -38.31 -21.06 20.54
C SER A 253 -38.03 -22.00 21.70
N THR A 254 -36.79 -22.46 21.87
CA THR A 254 -36.31 -22.99 23.15
C THR A 254 -35.75 -21.83 23.96
N GLN A 255 -36.53 -21.40 24.97
CA GLN A 255 -36.06 -20.52 26.02
C GLN A 255 -34.94 -21.25 26.79
N ARG A 256 -33.73 -20.69 26.75
CA ARG A 256 -32.64 -21.06 27.63
C ARG A 256 -32.57 -19.99 28.71
N GLU A 257 -33.01 -20.34 29.90
CA GLU A 257 -32.84 -19.52 31.11
C GLU A 257 -31.34 -19.37 31.38
N GLU A 258 -30.83 -18.14 31.27
CA GLU A 258 -29.52 -17.77 31.76
C GLU A 258 -29.66 -17.36 33.23
N GLU A 259 -29.27 -18.28 34.10
CA GLU A 259 -29.12 -18.10 35.54
C GLU A 259 -27.90 -17.19 35.80
N TRP A 260 -28.17 -15.95 36.21
CA TRP A 260 -27.14 -15.00 36.62
C TRP A 260 -26.67 -15.33 38.05
N LEU A 261 -25.48 -15.92 38.16
CA LEU A 261 -24.76 -16.03 39.43
C LEU A 261 -24.15 -14.66 39.79
N GLU A 262 -24.68 -14.05 40.84
CA GLU A 262 -24.14 -12.84 41.47
C GLU A 262 -22.71 -13.11 42.00
N VAL A 263 -21.76 -12.30 41.55
CA VAL A 263 -20.37 -12.32 42.04
C VAL A 263 -20.27 -11.34 43.21
N PRO A 264 -19.68 -11.70 44.37
CA PRO A 264 -19.54 -10.76 45.48
C PRO A 264 -18.51 -9.68 45.16
N THR A 265 -18.91 -8.42 45.32
CA THR A 265 -18.03 -7.26 45.39
C THR A 265 -17.22 -7.29 46.69
N GLU A 266 -15.94 -7.67 46.61
CA GLU A 266 -14.98 -7.38 47.68
C GLU A 266 -14.36 -6.00 47.48
N THR A 267 -14.65 -5.17 48.46
CA THR A 267 -14.14 -3.82 48.71
C THR A 267 -12.66 -3.89 49.07
N MET A 268 -11.75 -3.51 48.17
CA MET A 268 -10.36 -3.25 48.53
C MET A 268 -10.15 -1.79 48.94
N LEU A 269 -9.72 -1.67 50.20
CA LEU A 269 -9.44 -0.45 50.93
C LEU A 269 -8.29 0.37 50.33
N CYS A 270 -8.44 1.68 50.54
CA CYS A 270 -7.49 2.74 50.20
C CYS A 270 -6.16 2.56 50.95
N GLY A 271 -5.05 2.64 50.20
CA GLY A 271 -3.68 2.69 50.73
C GLY A 271 -2.99 3.99 50.31
N VAL A 272 -2.82 4.85 51.31
CA VAL A 272 -2.20 6.18 51.30
C VAL A 272 -0.71 6.12 50.94
N GLY A 273 -0.19 7.09 50.18
CA GLY A 273 1.26 7.24 49.99
C GLY A 273 1.68 8.25 48.92
N CYS A 274 1.32 9.53 49.08
CA CYS A 274 2.01 10.61 48.38
C CYS A 274 3.19 11.07 49.24
N ASP A 275 4.41 10.75 48.82
CA ASP A 275 5.62 11.37 49.35
C ASP A 275 6.39 12.09 48.24
N ASP A 276 6.34 13.41 48.35
CA ASP A 276 7.14 14.41 47.66
C ASP A 276 8.63 14.21 47.94
N LYS A 277 9.44 13.94 46.90
CA LYS A 277 10.87 14.30 46.91
C LYS A 277 11.33 14.90 45.58
N LYS A 278 11.23 16.23 45.55
CA LYS A 278 12.17 17.17 44.92
C LYS A 278 13.61 16.60 44.92
N GLN A 279 14.21 16.43 43.73
CA GLN A 279 15.63 16.69 43.55
C GLN A 279 15.88 17.39 42.21
N ARG A 280 16.06 18.71 42.29
CA ARG A 280 16.74 19.52 41.29
C ARG A 280 18.19 19.05 41.21
N ARG A 281 18.65 18.59 40.05
CA ARG A 281 20.08 18.52 39.74
C ARG A 281 20.46 19.67 38.81
N ARG A 282 21.33 20.53 39.34
CA ARG A 282 22.04 21.58 38.60
C ARG A 282 23.01 20.91 37.61
N ILE A 283 22.96 21.34 36.36
CA ILE A 283 24.01 21.10 35.37
C ILE A 283 25.01 22.24 35.53
N PRO A 284 26.32 22.00 35.79
CA PRO A 284 27.32 23.03 35.64
C PRO A 284 27.75 23.14 34.18
N GLU A 285 27.68 24.35 33.66
CA GLU A 285 28.42 24.79 32.48
C GLU A 285 29.92 24.69 32.79
N SER A 286 30.67 24.01 31.95
CA SER A 286 32.12 24.20 31.86
C SER A 286 32.53 24.27 30.40
N LEU A 287 32.82 25.51 30.01
CA LEU A 287 33.64 25.90 28.87
C LEU A 287 34.95 25.11 28.84
N GLY A 288 35.26 24.53 27.68
CA GLY A 288 36.54 23.90 27.40
C GLY A 288 36.84 24.00 25.91
N LYS A 289 37.41 25.13 25.49
CA LYS A 289 38.13 25.26 24.21
C LYS A 289 39.47 24.55 24.35
N THR A 290 39.75 23.56 23.51
CA THR A 290 41.12 23.12 23.21
C THR A 290 41.23 22.78 21.74
N SER A 291 41.94 23.65 21.04
CA SER A 291 42.54 23.39 19.73
C SER A 291 43.80 22.55 19.93
N CYS A 292 43.90 21.40 19.24
CA CYS A 292 45.18 20.71 19.06
C CYS A 292 45.23 20.13 17.64
N ASN A 293 46.12 20.71 16.83
CA ASN A 293 46.63 20.09 15.62
C ASN A 293 47.47 18.86 15.99
N HIS A 294 47.24 17.72 15.38
CA HIS A 294 48.30 16.75 15.09
C HIS A 294 47.97 15.97 13.82
N ALA A 295 48.83 16.17 12.83
CA ALA A 295 49.02 15.26 11.72
C ALA A 295 49.82 14.08 12.24
N ASP A 296 49.35 12.86 11.97
CA ASP A 296 50.22 11.70 11.95
C ASP A 296 49.81 10.78 10.80
N GLN A 297 50.82 10.49 9.99
CA GLN A 297 50.83 9.54 8.89
C GLN A 297 50.71 8.14 9.49
N ILE A 298 49.80 7.32 8.96
CA ILE A 298 49.85 5.87 9.16
C ILE A 298 49.78 5.21 7.78
N ASN A 299 50.82 4.41 7.53
CA ASN A 299 51.06 3.62 6.35
C ASN A 299 49.99 2.54 6.14
N ALA A 300 49.79 2.25 4.86
CA ALA A 300 48.98 1.19 4.30
C ALA A 300 49.34 -0.20 4.87
N THR A 301 48.29 -0.96 5.19
CA THR A 301 48.28 -2.42 5.04
C THR A 301 46.94 -2.81 4.44
N GLU A 302 47.00 -3.46 3.29
CA GLU A 302 45.90 -3.95 2.48
C GLU A 302 44.93 -4.81 3.31
N SER A 303 43.65 -4.45 3.29
CA SER A 303 42.56 -5.31 3.74
C SER A 303 41.46 -5.30 2.69
N VAL A 304 41.33 -6.46 2.04
CA VAL A 304 40.32 -6.95 1.10
C VAL A 304 39.01 -6.12 1.10
N ASP A 305 38.73 -5.53 -0.07
CA ASP A 305 37.53 -4.79 -0.39
C ASP A 305 36.26 -5.62 -0.11
N THR A 306 35.45 -5.14 0.83
CA THR A 306 34.02 -5.42 0.86
C THR A 306 33.32 -4.09 0.64
N ASP A 307 32.61 -4.00 -0.48
CA ASP A 307 31.90 -2.81 -0.96
C ASP A 307 30.89 -2.30 0.08
N CYS A 308 31.33 -1.35 0.90
CA CYS A 308 30.45 -0.42 1.58
C CYS A 308 29.90 0.57 0.55
N ILE A 309 28.75 0.26 -0.03
CA ILE A 309 27.97 1.24 -0.80
C ILE A 309 27.57 2.37 0.16
N ASP A 310 28.19 3.53 -0.02
CA ASP A 310 27.84 4.77 0.65
C ASP A 310 26.44 5.23 0.19
N TRP A 311 25.54 5.49 1.14
CA TRP A 311 24.13 5.79 0.88
C TRP A 311 23.84 7.30 0.78
N ASN A 312 24.87 8.15 0.75
CA ASN A 312 24.73 9.60 0.76
C ASN A 312 24.86 10.30 -0.61
N ASP A 313 25.17 9.59 -1.69
CA ASP A 313 25.13 10.12 -3.07
C ASP A 313 23.91 9.61 -3.87
N ILE A 314 22.69 9.69 -3.30
CA ILE A 314 21.41 9.45 -4.00
C ILE A 314 20.31 10.42 -3.53
#